data_AF-G1TLX0-F1
#
_entry.id   AF-G1TLX0-F1
#
_cell.length_a   1.000
_cell.length_b   1.000
_cell.length_c   1.000
_cell.angle_alpha   90.00
_cell.angle_beta   90.00
_cell.angle_gamma   90.00
#
_symmetry.space_group_name_H-M   'P 1'
#
loop_
_entity.id
_entity.type
_entity.pdbx_description
1 polymer ?
#
loop_
_entity_poly.entity_id
_entity_poly.type
_entity_poly.pdbx_seq_one_letter_code
_entity_poly.pdbx_strand_id
1 'polypeptide(L)'
;MFLRQELPIRLANILKEISLLPDNLLRMPSVQLVQSWYIQSLQELLDFKDKGAKDAKAVYDFTDTVIQIRNCHNDVIPTMAQGVIEYKESFGVDRVTSQNVQYFLDRFYMSHISIRMLLNQHPLLFCGKGSTSHRKHIGASAAAH
;
A
#
# COMPACT_ATOMS: atom_id res chain seq x y z
N MET A 1 15.54 -1.33 9.01
CA MET A 1 16.41 -1.22 7.81
C MET A 1 15.73 -1.74 6.55
N PHE A 2 15.17 -2.96 6.53
CA PHE A 2 14.55 -3.55 5.32
C PHE A 2 13.40 -2.71 4.70
N LEU A 3 12.37 -2.34 5.47
CA LEU A 3 11.22 -1.60 4.92
C LEU A 3 11.56 -0.23 4.33
N ARG A 4 12.56 0.45 4.88
CA ARG A 4 12.96 1.78 4.40
C ARG A 4 13.59 1.73 3.01
N GLN A 5 14.09 0.56 2.59
CA GLN A 5 14.57 0.33 1.24
C GLN A 5 13.47 -0.32 0.37
N GLU A 6 12.74 -1.28 0.93
CA GLU A 6 11.78 -2.09 0.17
C GLU A 6 10.48 -1.34 -0.18
N LEU A 7 9.94 -0.52 0.73
CA LEU A 7 8.69 0.21 0.48
C LEU A 7 8.82 1.23 -0.67
N PRO A 8 9.85 2.09 -0.72
CA PRO A 8 10.05 2.99 -1.86
C PRO A 8 10.16 2.24 -3.20
N ILE A 9 10.86 1.10 -3.23
CA ILE A 9 10.99 0.29 -4.44
C ILE A 9 9.63 -0.22 -4.91
N ARG A 10 8.80 -0.70 -3.98
CA ARG A 10 7.46 -1.21 -4.29
C ARG A 10 6.51 -0.11 -4.76
N LEU A 11 6.51 1.06 -4.13
CA LEU A 11 5.70 2.20 -4.58
C LEU A 11 6.17 2.69 -5.97
N ALA A 12 7.48 2.76 -6.20
CA ALA A 12 8.03 3.13 -7.51
C ALA A 12 7.64 2.15 -8.62
N ASN A 13 7.64 0.85 -8.32
CA ASN A 13 7.18 -0.17 -9.26
C ASN A 13 5.69 0.02 -9.59
N ILE A 14 4.83 0.27 -8.59
CA ILE A 14 3.41 0.58 -8.86
C ILE A 14 3.28 1.83 -9.72
N LEU A 15 3.95 2.94 -9.37
CA LEU A 15 3.88 4.17 -10.15
C LEU A 15 4.23 3.93 -11.61
N LYS A 16 5.27 3.13 -11.86
CA LYS A 16 5.66 2.71 -13.21
C LYS A 16 4.59 1.85 -13.89
N GLU A 17 3.90 0.97 -13.17
CA GLU A 17 2.79 0.20 -13.74
C GLU A 17 1.60 1.11 -14.09
N ILE A 18 1.24 2.04 -13.21
CA ILE A 18 0.18 3.00 -13.50
C ILE A 18 0.58 3.85 -14.72
N SER A 19 1.83 4.30 -14.84
CA SER A 19 2.29 5.10 -15.99
C SER A 19 2.27 4.36 -17.33
N LEU A 20 2.10 3.03 -17.32
CA LEU A 20 1.95 2.22 -18.55
C LEU A 20 0.49 2.03 -18.97
N LEU A 21 -0.47 2.60 -18.22
CA LEU A 21 -1.87 2.63 -18.62
C LEU A 21 -2.07 3.43 -19.91
N PRO A 22 -3.15 3.15 -20.67
CA PRO A 22 -3.52 3.96 -21.82
C PRO A 22 -3.69 5.44 -21.44
N ASP A 23 -3.18 6.36 -22.26
CA ASP A 23 -3.23 7.81 -22.00
C ASP A 23 -4.62 8.32 -21.64
N ASN A 24 -5.66 7.79 -22.29
CA ASN A 24 -7.03 8.19 -22.04
C ASN A 24 -7.52 7.76 -20.65
N LEU A 25 -7.06 6.61 -20.13
CA LEU A 25 -7.37 6.17 -18.75
C LEU A 25 -6.51 6.95 -17.73
N LEU A 26 -5.25 7.24 -18.06
CA LEU A 26 -4.35 8.06 -17.25
C LEU A 26 -4.88 9.48 -17.01
N ARG A 27 -5.66 10.02 -17.94
CA ARG A 27 -6.28 11.35 -17.83
C ARG A 27 -7.54 11.39 -16.96
N MET A 28 -8.04 10.24 -16.51
CA MET A 28 -9.22 10.21 -15.65
C MET A 28 -8.89 10.78 -14.27
N PRO A 29 -9.73 11.68 -13.74
CA PRO A 29 -9.43 12.40 -12.49
C PRO A 29 -9.19 11.44 -11.32
N SER A 30 -9.94 10.34 -11.24
CA SER A 30 -9.72 9.34 -10.20
C SER A 30 -8.37 8.61 -10.33
N VAL A 31 -7.89 8.34 -11.55
CA VAL A 31 -6.58 7.72 -11.78
C VAL A 31 -5.45 8.68 -11.42
N GLN A 32 -5.60 9.96 -11.76
CA GLN A 32 -4.65 11.02 -11.37
C GLN A 32 -4.59 11.21 -9.85
N LEU A 33 -5.74 11.12 -9.16
CA LEU A 33 -5.79 11.17 -7.71
C LEU A 33 -4.98 10.02 -7.09
N VAL A 34 -5.17 8.79 -7.56
CA VAL A 34 -4.38 7.63 -7.10
C VAL A 34 -2.89 7.84 -7.36
N GLN A 35 -2.50 8.33 -8.55
CA GLN A 35 -1.10 8.65 -8.83
C GLN A 35 -0.51 9.65 -7.82
N SER A 36 -1.26 10.71 -7.49
CA SER A 36 -0.78 11.72 -6.55
C SER A 36 -0.52 11.15 -5.15
N TRP A 37 -1.37 10.24 -4.67
CA TRP A 37 -1.16 9.53 -3.40
C TRP A 37 0.11 8.67 -3.39
N TYR A 38 0.36 7.94 -4.48
CA TYR A 38 1.57 7.13 -4.61
C TYR A 38 2.84 7.99 -4.70
N ILE A 39 2.80 9.12 -5.41
CA ILE A 39 3.93 10.07 -5.51
C ILE A 39 4.22 10.66 -4.13
N GLN A 40 3.19 11.17 -3.44
CA GLN A 40 3.33 11.75 -2.12
C GLN A 40 3.93 10.73 -1.13
N SER A 41 3.39 9.53 -1.10
CA SER A 41 3.87 8.47 -0.20
C SER A 41 5.30 8.05 -0.50
N LEU A 42 5.71 8.06 -1.78
CA LEU A 42 7.09 7.80 -2.16
C LEU A 42 8.01 8.92 -1.67
N GLN A 43 7.63 10.18 -1.83
CA GLN A 43 8.39 11.34 -1.35
C GLN A 43 8.57 11.29 0.17
N GLU A 44 7.49 11.07 0.91
CA GLU A 44 7.51 10.94 2.37
C GLU A 44 8.46 9.82 2.84
N LEU A 45 8.51 8.68 2.14
CA LEU A 45 9.43 7.59 2.49
C LEU A 45 10.89 7.91 2.13
N LEU A 46 11.12 8.65 1.04
CA LEU A 46 12.47 9.04 0.61
C LEU A 46 13.11 10.03 1.59
N ASP A 47 12.33 10.87 2.26
CA ASP A 47 12.83 11.78 3.32
C ASP A 47 13.46 11.05 4.50
N PHE A 48 13.11 9.78 4.70
CA PHE A 48 13.74 8.96 5.71
C PHE A 48 15.02 8.30 5.19
N LYS A 49 15.25 8.16 3.87
CA LYS A 49 16.34 7.36 3.27
C LYS A 49 17.74 7.71 3.76
N ASP A 50 17.99 8.95 4.16
CA ASP A 50 19.32 9.42 4.62
C ASP A 50 19.44 9.57 6.16
N LYS A 51 18.34 9.43 6.92
CA LYS A 51 18.36 9.59 8.39
C LYS A 51 19.02 8.40 9.11
N GLY A 52 19.97 8.56 10.02
CA GLY A 52 20.67 7.42 10.63
C GLY A 52 19.74 6.42 11.32
N ALA A 53 19.89 5.11 11.05
CA ALA A 53 19.07 4.04 11.66
C ALA A 53 19.25 3.85 13.18
N LYS A 54 20.10 4.67 13.81
CA LYS A 54 20.40 4.67 15.25
C LYS A 54 19.62 5.75 16.02
N ASP A 55 18.92 6.64 15.32
CA ASP A 55 18.07 7.65 15.96
C ASP A 55 16.69 7.06 16.27
N ALA A 56 16.41 6.87 17.57
CA ALA A 56 15.13 6.35 18.04
C ALA A 56 13.94 7.23 17.62
N LYS A 57 14.15 8.55 17.51
CA LYS A 57 13.13 9.49 17.04
C LYS A 57 12.82 9.25 15.56
N ALA A 58 13.85 9.09 14.73
CA ALA A 58 13.68 8.79 13.31
C ALA A 58 12.95 7.46 13.04
N VAL A 59 13.15 6.45 13.91
CA VAL A 59 12.41 5.17 13.82
C VAL A 59 10.93 5.32 14.19
N TYR A 60 10.63 6.12 15.22
CA TYR A 60 9.25 6.42 15.61
C TYR A 60 8.53 7.22 14.51
N ASP A 61 9.14 8.31 14.04
CA ASP A 61 8.58 9.16 12.98
C ASP A 61 8.33 8.35 11.70
N PHE A 62 9.26 7.47 11.32
CA PHE A 62 9.07 6.56 10.18
C PHE A 62 7.88 5.61 10.36
N THR A 63 7.69 5.09 11.58
CA THR A 63 6.58 4.18 11.88
C THR A 63 5.24 4.89 11.76
N ASP A 64 5.14 6.12 12.24
CA ASP A 64 3.92 6.95 12.11
C ASP A 64 3.62 7.25 10.63
N THR A 65 4.62 7.67 9.85
CA THR A 65 4.48 7.89 8.41
C THR A 65 3.98 6.63 7.69
N VAL A 66 4.53 5.45 8.01
CA VAL A 66 4.06 4.18 7.40
C VAL A 66 2.60 3.89 7.73
N ILE A 67 2.15 4.20 8.96
CA ILE A 67 0.74 4.04 9.36
C ILE A 67 -0.15 5.01 8.57
N GLN A 68 0.27 6.27 8.42
CA GLN A 68 -0.45 7.27 7.64
C GLN A 68 -0.58 6.86 6.17
N ILE A 69 0.52 6.42 5.55
CA ILE A 69 0.54 5.90 4.18
C ILE A 69 -0.44 4.73 4.05
N ARG A 70 -0.42 3.78 4.99
CA ARG A 70 -1.35 2.63 4.97
C ARG A 70 -2.80 3.08 4.99
N ASN A 71 -3.13 4.08 5.81
CA ASN A 71 -4.50 4.57 5.94
C ASN A 71 -4.93 5.36 4.70
N CYS A 72 -4.04 6.19 4.13
CA CYS A 72 -4.28 6.93 2.88
C CYS A 72 -4.57 5.97 1.71
N HIS A 73 -3.88 4.83 1.64
CA HIS A 73 -4.11 3.86 0.57
C HIS A 73 -5.39 3.04 0.72
N ASN A 74 -6.23 3.25 1.74
CA ASN A 74 -7.50 2.51 1.94
C ASN A 74 -8.45 2.70 0.77
N ASP A 75 -8.45 3.89 0.19
CA ASP A 75 -9.37 4.25 -0.87
C ASP A 75 -8.78 4.07 -2.28
N VAL A 76 -7.53 3.62 -2.41
CA VAL A 76 -6.89 3.40 -3.72
C VAL A 76 -7.68 2.45 -4.62
N ILE A 77 -8.22 1.38 -4.05
CA ILE A 77 -9.01 0.40 -4.81
C ILE A 77 -10.35 0.99 -5.28
N PRO A 78 -11.22 1.52 -4.40
CA PRO A 78 -12.47 2.11 -4.85
C PRO A 78 -12.25 3.32 -5.78
N THR A 79 -11.24 4.15 -5.55
CA THR A 79 -10.91 5.27 -6.44
C THR A 79 -10.39 4.80 -7.80
N MET A 80 -9.54 3.77 -7.86
CA MET A 80 -9.11 3.22 -9.16
C MET A 80 -10.29 2.63 -9.94
N ALA A 81 -11.21 1.94 -9.25
CA ALA A 81 -12.44 1.44 -9.87
C ALA A 81 -13.30 2.59 -10.44
N GLN A 82 -13.40 3.71 -9.71
CA GLN A 82 -14.07 4.91 -10.19
C GLN A 82 -13.42 5.47 -11.47
N GLY A 83 -12.08 5.47 -11.56
CA GLY A 83 -11.36 5.89 -12.77
C GLY A 83 -11.67 5.04 -14.00
N VAL A 84 -11.92 3.74 -13.82
CA VAL A 84 -12.36 2.86 -14.92
C VAL A 84 -13.80 3.13 -15.34
N ILE A 85 -14.67 3.51 -14.39
CA ILE A 85 -16.04 3.93 -14.69
C ILE A 85 -16.03 5.24 -15.49
N GLU A 86 -15.28 6.25 -15.04
CA GLU A 86 -15.10 7.54 -15.73
C GLU A 86 -14.61 7.34 -17.16
N TYR A 87 -13.66 6.43 -17.36
CA TYR A 87 -13.13 6.07 -18.67
C TYR A 87 -14.20 5.44 -19.58
N LYS A 88 -14.95 4.47 -19.04
CA LYS A 88 -16.04 3.79 -19.76
C LYS A 88 -17.15 4.75 -20.17
N GLU A 89 -17.47 5.72 -19.33
CA GLU A 89 -18.47 6.76 -19.63
C GLU A 89 -17.99 7.75 -20.68
N SER A 90 -16.70 8.11 -20.67
CA SER A 90 -16.14 9.12 -21.57
C SER A 90 -15.83 8.61 -22.98
N PHE A 91 -15.36 7.36 -23.10
CA PHE A 91 -14.86 6.80 -24.37
C PHE A 91 -15.66 5.60 -24.89
N GLY A 92 -16.62 5.10 -24.12
CA GLY A 92 -17.34 3.87 -24.43
C GLY A 92 -16.50 2.61 -24.18
N VAL A 93 -17.02 1.46 -24.60
CA VAL A 93 -16.38 0.15 -24.38
C VAL A 93 -16.06 -0.49 -25.73
N ASP A 94 -14.77 -0.54 -26.10
CA ASP A 94 -14.31 -1.44 -27.14
C ASP A 94 -13.78 -2.76 -26.52
N ARG A 95 -13.86 -3.87 -27.28
CA ARG A 95 -13.44 -5.21 -26.81
C ARG A 95 -11.96 -5.32 -26.44
N VAL A 96 -11.09 -4.64 -27.18
CA VAL A 96 -9.62 -4.65 -27.03
C VAL A 96 -9.21 -3.84 -25.80
N THR A 97 -9.78 -2.65 -25.65
CA THR A 97 -9.60 -1.76 -24.50
C THR A 97 -10.09 -2.42 -23.21
N SER A 98 -11.21 -3.13 -23.26
CA SER A 98 -11.71 -3.90 -22.11
C SER A 98 -10.72 -4.96 -21.63
N GLN A 99 -10.07 -5.68 -22.56
CA GLN A 99 -9.05 -6.67 -22.22
C GLN A 99 -7.78 -6.04 -21.63
N ASN A 100 -7.33 -4.90 -22.16
CA ASN A 100 -6.17 -4.19 -21.65
C ASN A 100 -6.41 -3.63 -20.23
N VAL A 101 -7.61 -3.08 -19.99
CA VAL A 101 -8.01 -2.59 -18.66
C VAL A 101 -8.11 -3.75 -17.67
N GLN A 102 -8.75 -4.87 -18.05
CA GLN A 102 -8.85 -6.04 -17.18
C GLN A 102 -7.47 -6.59 -16.80
N TYR A 103 -6.56 -6.75 -17.77
CA TYR A 103 -5.20 -7.22 -17.52
C TYR A 103 -4.42 -6.29 -16.57
N PHE A 104 -4.57 -4.97 -16.72
CA PHE A 104 -3.98 -4.02 -15.79
C PHE A 104 -4.59 -4.15 -14.40
N LEU A 105 -5.92 -4.18 -14.29
CA LEU A 105 -6.61 -4.28 -13.00
C LEU A 105 -6.20 -5.54 -12.25
N ASP A 106 -6.06 -6.67 -12.94
CA ASP A 106 -5.60 -7.92 -12.34
C ASP A 106 -4.17 -7.78 -11.78
N ARG A 107 -3.25 -7.12 -12.51
CA ARG A 107 -1.88 -6.83 -12.03
C ARG A 107 -1.87 -5.82 -10.87
N PHE A 108 -2.62 -4.75 -10.99
CA PHE A 108 -2.70 -3.67 -10.01
C PHE A 108 -3.28 -4.18 -8.69
N TYR A 109 -4.37 -4.96 -8.75
CA TYR A 109 -4.99 -5.56 -7.56
C TYR A 109 -4.08 -6.61 -6.91
N MET A 110 -3.37 -7.44 -7.68
CA MET A 110 -2.38 -8.37 -7.13
C MET A 110 -1.19 -7.66 -6.46
N SER A 111 -0.66 -6.61 -7.10
CA SER A 111 0.44 -5.78 -6.56
C SER A 111 0.03 -5.08 -5.26
N HIS A 112 -1.18 -4.50 -5.23
CA HIS A 112 -1.73 -3.86 -4.05
C HIS A 112 -1.99 -4.85 -2.91
N ILE A 113 -2.55 -6.04 -3.18
CA ILE A 113 -2.71 -7.10 -2.17
C ILE A 113 -1.34 -7.53 -1.59
N SER A 114 -0.32 -7.68 -2.44
CA SER A 114 1.05 -8.02 -2.00
C SER A 114 1.64 -6.95 -1.08
N ILE A 115 1.46 -5.67 -1.40
CA ILE A 115 1.95 -4.56 -0.57
C ILE A 115 1.17 -4.43 0.72
N ARG A 116 -0.15 -4.60 0.69
CA ARG A 116 -0.98 -4.68 1.90
C ARG A 116 -0.56 -5.85 2.79
N MET A 117 -0.24 -7.00 2.21
CA MET A 117 0.24 -8.15 2.96
C MET A 117 1.58 -7.87 3.65
N LEU A 118 2.52 -7.21 2.97
CA LEU A 118 3.81 -6.82 3.55
C LEU A 118 3.68 -5.72 4.61
N LEU A 119 2.80 -4.74 4.38
CA LEU A 119 2.48 -3.69 5.35
C LEU A 119 1.75 -4.25 6.57
N ASN A 120 0.90 -5.27 6.41
CA ASN A 120 0.15 -5.90 7.51
C ASN A 120 0.97 -6.93 8.31
N GLN A 121 1.96 -7.58 7.70
CA GLN A 121 2.89 -8.47 8.42
C GLN A 121 3.95 -7.71 9.24
N HIS A 122 4.21 -6.44 8.91
CA HIS A 122 5.25 -5.67 9.57
C HIS A 122 4.96 -5.31 11.05
N PRO A 123 3.76 -4.88 11.47
CA PRO A 123 3.46 -4.66 12.88
C PRO A 123 3.60 -5.94 13.72
N LEU A 124 3.20 -7.10 13.19
CA LEU A 124 3.28 -8.37 13.91
C LEU A 124 4.74 -8.84 14.11
N LEU A 125 5.62 -8.59 13.13
CA LEU A 125 7.02 -8.99 13.18
C LEU A 125 7.94 -8.00 13.91
N PHE A 126 7.60 -6.70 13.92
CA PHE A 126 8.41 -5.66 14.57
C PHE A 126 7.86 -5.18 15.92
N CYS A 127 6.55 -5.30 16.17
CA CYS A 127 5.95 -5.08 17.51
C CYS A 127 5.95 -6.38 18.34
N GLY A 128 6.16 -7.55 17.71
CA GLY A 128 6.24 -8.87 18.36
C GLY A 128 7.56 -9.19 19.08
N LYS A 129 8.51 -8.25 19.16
CA LYS A 129 9.70 -8.35 20.02
C LYS A 129 9.78 -7.16 20.98
N GLY A 130 8.70 -6.95 21.73
CA GLY A 130 8.60 -5.89 22.74
C GLY A 130 7.68 -6.19 23.93
N SER A 131 7.09 -7.38 24.04
CA SER A 131 6.29 -7.77 25.21
C SER A 131 6.66 -9.17 25.72
N THR A 132 7.91 -9.35 26.13
CA THR A 132 8.20 -10.33 27.20
C THR A 132 7.76 -9.74 28.53
N SER A 133 6.45 -9.57 28.75
CA SER A 133 5.92 -9.54 30.11
C SER A 133 4.40 -9.72 30.12
N HIS A 134 3.99 -10.73 30.88
CA HIS A 134 2.63 -11.00 31.36
C HIS A 134 1.64 -11.63 30.39
N ARG A 135 1.83 -12.94 30.20
CA ARG A 135 0.71 -13.90 30.29
C ARG A 135 0.93 -14.81 31.49
N LYS A 136 0.80 -14.24 32.70
CA LYS A 136 0.56 -15.02 33.92
C LYS A 136 -0.88 -15.53 33.87
N HIS A 137 -1.03 -16.83 34.12
CA HIS A 137 -2.19 -17.51 34.69
C HIS A 137 -3.58 -17.05 34.24
N ILE A 138 -4.18 -17.76 33.27
CA ILE A 138 -5.55 -18.29 33.44
C ILE A 138 -5.57 -19.68 32.78
N GLY A 139 -5.56 -20.68 33.64
CA GLY A 139 -5.73 -22.11 33.33
C GLY A 139 -6.21 -22.83 34.58
N ALA A 140 -7.15 -22.20 35.29
CA ALA A 140 -7.91 -22.83 36.35
C ALA A 140 -9.37 -22.81 35.90
N SER A 141 -9.82 -23.91 35.30
CA SER A 141 -11.08 -24.55 35.69
C SER A 141 -11.25 -25.89 34.98
N ALA A 142 -11.42 -26.92 35.80
CA ALA A 142 -12.34 -28.04 35.62
C ALA A 142 -12.23 -28.95 34.37
N ALA A 143 -11.59 -30.11 34.57
CA ALA A 143 -12.04 -31.40 34.03
C ALA A 143 -11.72 -32.44 35.13
N ALA A 144 -12.70 -32.82 35.95
CA ALA A 144 -13.47 -34.05 35.79
C ALA A 144 -12.63 -35.33 36.03
N HIS A 145 -12.49 -35.72 37.31
CA HIS A 145 -12.96 -37.03 37.83
C HIS A 145 -12.77 -37.11 39.35
#